data_AF-A0A1E7JFJ0-F1
#
_entry.id   AF-A0A1E7JFJ0-F1
#
_cell.length_a   1.000
_cell.length_b   1.000
_cell.length_c   1.000
_cell.angle_alpha   90.00
_cell.angle_beta   90.00
_cell.angle_gamma   90.00
#
_symmetry.space_group_name_H-M   'P 1'
#
loop_
_entity.id
_entity.type
_entity.pdbx_description
1 polymer ?
#
loop_
_entity_poly.entity_id
_entity_poly.type
_entity_poly.pdbx_seq_one_letter_code
_entity_poly.pdbx_strand_id
1 'polypeptide(L)'
;MTKPTANWLGALAVGVTDLLDQALREASGLDPAAVAAVLTVHARPGQSVSDLAGTLAVTHSGCVRVVGRLAGSGLLVRGPGPDGRTRGLRLTDAGDEAARRMLRARRTVLDDIVGRLSDEEAAALERVLEAVLPRLPGDSPAARRICRLCEHDVCRTPGCAVSAAVGSGDAP
;
A
#
# COMPACT_ATOMS: atom_id res chain seq x y z
N MET A 1 15.06 -1.85 -30.28
CA MET A 1 15.94 -2.33 -29.19
C MET A 1 15.42 -1.79 -27.88
N THR A 2 15.11 -2.65 -26.91
CA THR A 2 14.74 -2.24 -25.55
C THR A 2 15.96 -1.62 -24.88
N LYS A 3 15.85 -0.37 -24.42
CA LYS A 3 16.94 0.27 -23.66
C LYS A 3 17.15 -0.49 -22.34
N PRO A 4 18.40 -0.61 -21.84
CA PRO A 4 18.67 -1.25 -20.55
C PRO A 4 17.77 -0.73 -19.43
N THR A 5 17.44 0.57 -19.46
CA THR A 5 16.54 1.25 -18.51
C THR A 5 15.20 0.54 -18.31
N ALA A 6 14.52 0.11 -19.38
CA ALA A 6 13.22 -0.54 -19.25
C ALA A 6 13.33 -1.93 -18.61
N ASN A 7 14.39 -2.66 -18.96
CA ASN A 7 14.67 -3.97 -18.39
C ASN A 7 15.06 -3.87 -16.91
N TRP A 8 15.88 -2.88 -16.55
CA TRP A 8 16.31 -2.62 -15.18
C TRP A 8 15.18 -2.09 -14.30
N LEU A 9 14.26 -1.29 -14.83
CA LEU A 9 13.05 -0.89 -14.11
C LEU A 9 12.22 -2.12 -13.71
N GLY A 10 12.06 -3.07 -14.63
CA GLY A 10 11.39 -4.35 -14.32
C GLY A 10 12.13 -5.17 -13.26
N ALA A 11 13.45 -5.31 -13.39
CA ALA A 11 14.28 -6.02 -12.42
C ALA A 11 14.23 -5.38 -11.02
N LEU A 12 14.30 -4.05 -10.95
CA LEU A 12 14.18 -3.30 -9.70
C LEU A 12 12.81 -3.51 -9.05
N ALA A 13 11.73 -3.44 -9.84
CA ALA A 13 10.38 -3.64 -9.33
C ALA A 13 10.21 -5.02 -8.69
N VAL A 14 10.73 -6.07 -9.32
CA VAL A 14 10.72 -7.44 -8.77
C VAL A 14 11.54 -7.50 -7.47
N GLY A 15 12.81 -7.08 -7.51
CA GLY A 15 13.69 -7.17 -6.34
C GLY A 15 13.19 -6.39 -5.13
N VAL A 16 12.69 -5.16 -5.33
CA VAL A 16 12.11 -4.35 -4.25
C VAL A 16 10.82 -4.99 -3.73
N THR A 17 9.98 -5.54 -4.60
CA THR A 17 8.75 -6.23 -4.18
C THR A 17 9.09 -7.42 -3.31
N ASP A 18 10.04 -8.27 -3.71
CA ASP A 18 10.44 -9.46 -2.96
C ASP A 18 10.99 -9.11 -1.57
N LEU A 19 11.84 -8.09 -1.48
CA LEU A 19 12.39 -7.60 -0.20
C LEU A 19 11.29 -7.08 0.73
N LEU A 20 10.35 -6.29 0.20
CA LEU A 20 9.22 -5.78 0.97
C LEU A 20 8.31 -6.91 1.45
N ASP A 21 7.97 -7.84 0.55
CA ASP A 21 7.14 -8.99 0.84
C ASP A 21 7.75 -9.85 1.96
N GLN A 22 9.06 -10.08 1.92
CA GLN A 22 9.78 -10.79 2.97
C GLN A 22 9.70 -10.03 4.31
N ALA A 23 10.09 -8.76 4.34
CA ALA A 23 10.12 -7.98 5.57
C ALA A 23 8.73 -7.81 6.22
N LEU A 24 7.69 -7.62 5.40
CA LEU A 24 6.31 -7.51 5.88
C LEU A 24 5.78 -8.83 6.45
N ARG A 25 6.12 -9.96 5.82
CA ARG A 25 5.81 -11.31 6.35
C ARG A 25 6.52 -11.55 7.68
N GLU A 26 7.82 -11.23 7.78
CA GLU A 26 8.59 -11.40 9.02
C GLU A 26 8.06 -10.52 10.15
N ALA A 27 7.67 -9.27 9.85
CA ALA A 27 7.15 -8.35 10.86
C ALA A 27 5.79 -8.78 11.44
N SER A 28 4.91 -9.34 10.61
CA SER A 28 3.50 -9.56 10.98
C SER A 28 3.09 -11.03 11.12
N GLY A 29 3.82 -11.95 10.50
CA GLY A 29 3.40 -13.35 10.33
C GLY A 29 2.20 -13.53 9.39
N LEU A 30 1.82 -12.51 8.61
CA LEU A 30 0.65 -12.53 7.74
C LEU A 30 1.01 -12.83 6.28
N ASP A 31 0.07 -13.45 5.55
CA ASP A 31 0.17 -13.60 4.10
C ASP A 31 0.05 -12.24 3.37
N PRO A 32 0.55 -12.10 2.12
CA PRO A 32 0.55 -10.82 1.41
C PRO A 32 -0.83 -10.14 1.27
N ALA A 33 -1.90 -10.92 1.12
CA ALA A 33 -3.25 -10.37 1.01
C ALA A 33 -3.74 -9.82 2.36
N ALA A 34 -3.41 -10.50 3.46
CA ALA A 34 -3.70 -10.05 4.81
C ALA A 34 -2.88 -8.79 5.19
N VAL A 35 -1.58 -8.73 4.82
CA VAL A 35 -0.74 -7.53 4.97
C VAL A 35 -1.36 -6.34 4.26
N ALA A 36 -1.66 -6.50 2.96
CA ALA A 36 -2.24 -5.43 2.16
C ALA A 36 -3.61 -5.00 2.70
N ALA A 37 -4.41 -5.93 3.23
CA ALA A 37 -5.71 -5.62 3.83
C ALA A 37 -5.57 -4.77 5.10
N VAL A 38 -4.67 -5.14 6.02
CA VAL A 38 -4.43 -4.40 7.26
C VAL A 38 -3.91 -2.99 6.94
N LEU A 39 -2.91 -2.85 6.07
CA LEU A 39 -2.37 -1.54 5.70
C LEU A 39 -3.38 -0.66 4.96
N THR A 40 -4.21 -1.25 4.11
CA THR A 40 -5.28 -0.52 3.41
C THR A 40 -6.35 0.00 4.39
N VAL A 41 -6.73 -0.82 5.39
CA VAL A 41 -7.73 -0.43 6.40
C VAL A 41 -7.14 0.57 7.40
N HIS A 42 -5.85 0.46 7.72
CA HIS A 42 -5.12 1.47 8.50
C HIS A 42 -5.16 2.84 7.81
N ALA A 43 -4.85 2.87 6.51
CA ALA A 43 -4.85 4.11 5.73
C ALA A 43 -6.25 4.72 5.55
N ARG A 44 -7.29 3.88 5.42
CA ARG A 44 -8.68 4.31 5.21
C ARG A 44 -9.66 3.56 6.12
N PRO A 45 -9.75 3.93 7.41
CA PRO A 45 -10.68 3.29 8.34
C PRO A 45 -12.14 3.54 7.95
N GLY A 46 -12.98 2.52 8.07
CA GLY A 46 -14.43 2.59 7.78
C GLY A 46 -14.82 2.23 6.35
N GLN A 47 -13.87 1.93 5.46
CA GLN A 47 -14.15 1.49 4.10
C GLN A 47 -14.93 0.16 4.06
N SER A 48 -15.68 -0.07 2.97
CA SER A 48 -16.43 -1.30 2.81
C SER A 48 -15.54 -2.48 2.38
N VAL A 49 -16.05 -3.70 2.49
CA VAL A 49 -15.40 -4.90 1.93
C VAL A 49 -15.24 -4.80 0.42
N SER A 50 -16.17 -4.13 -0.27
CA SER A 50 -16.11 -3.91 -1.72
C SER A 50 -14.96 -2.98 -2.11
N ASP A 51 -14.79 -1.88 -1.39
CA ASP A 51 -13.68 -0.94 -1.63
C ASP A 51 -12.33 -1.61 -1.36
N LEU A 52 -12.27 -2.42 -0.30
CA LEU A 52 -11.09 -3.20 0.02
C LEU A 52 -10.79 -4.21 -1.09
N ALA A 53 -11.79 -4.94 -1.60
CA ALA A 53 -11.60 -5.91 -2.68
C ALA A 53 -11.01 -5.26 -3.95
N GLY A 54 -11.50 -4.08 -4.33
CA GLY A 54 -10.97 -3.31 -5.46
C GLY A 54 -9.52 -2.85 -5.26
N THR A 55 -9.16 -2.49 -4.03
CA THR A 55 -7.79 -2.08 -3.64
C THR A 55 -6.82 -3.27 -3.58
N LEU A 56 -7.31 -4.46 -3.24
CA LEU A 56 -6.51 -5.69 -3.20
C LEU A 56 -6.45 -6.43 -4.55
N ALA A 57 -7.22 -6.00 -5.54
CA ALA A 57 -7.38 -6.69 -6.83
C ALA A 57 -7.87 -8.15 -6.70
N VAL A 58 -8.72 -8.43 -5.72
CA VAL A 58 -9.30 -9.77 -5.48
C VAL A 58 -10.81 -9.75 -5.66
N THR A 59 -11.40 -10.93 -5.83
CA THR A 59 -12.86 -11.06 -5.84
C THR A 59 -13.46 -10.68 -4.49
N HIS A 60 -14.71 -10.21 -4.49
CA HIS A 60 -15.42 -9.88 -3.25
C HIS A 60 -15.43 -11.06 -2.26
N SER A 61 -15.71 -12.28 -2.73
CA SER A 61 -15.67 -13.49 -1.90
C SER A 61 -14.27 -13.81 -1.36
N GLY A 62 -13.22 -13.55 -2.15
CA GLY A 62 -11.84 -13.62 -1.68
C GLY A 62 -11.55 -12.63 -0.55
N CYS A 63 -11.98 -11.39 -0.73
CA CYS A 63 -11.84 -10.34 0.28
C CYS A 63 -12.59 -10.68 1.58
N VAL A 64 -13.83 -11.18 1.49
CA VAL A 64 -14.62 -11.63 2.65
C VAL A 64 -13.86 -12.69 3.47
N ARG A 65 -13.17 -13.64 2.81
CA ARG A 65 -12.35 -14.65 3.50
C ARG A 65 -11.15 -14.03 4.21
N VAL A 66 -10.42 -13.11 3.55
CA VAL A 66 -9.29 -12.39 4.18
C VAL A 66 -9.77 -11.62 5.41
N VAL A 67 -10.85 -10.84 5.28
CA VAL A 67 -11.45 -10.09 6.39
C VAL A 67 -11.93 -11.03 7.51
N GLY A 68 -12.51 -12.18 7.15
CA GLY A 68 -12.92 -13.20 8.12
C GLY A 68 -11.75 -13.73 8.95
N ARG A 69 -10.62 -14.06 8.31
CA ARG A 69 -9.40 -14.48 9.01
C ARG A 69 -8.86 -13.39 9.93
N LEU A 70 -8.72 -12.17 9.41
CA LEU A 70 -8.21 -11.02 10.20
C LEU A 70 -9.09 -10.70 11.39
N ALA A 71 -10.42 -10.80 11.25
CA ALA A 71 -11.36 -10.63 12.35
C ALA A 71 -11.28 -11.78 13.35
N GLY A 72 -11.14 -13.02 12.88
CA GLY A 72 -10.92 -14.19 13.75
C GLY A 72 -9.61 -14.10 14.55
N SER A 73 -8.57 -13.48 13.98
CA SER A 73 -7.30 -13.19 14.66
C SER A 73 -7.32 -11.90 15.49
N GLY A 74 -8.46 -11.21 15.60
CA GLY A 74 -8.60 -10.00 16.42
C GLY A 74 -7.87 -8.77 15.88
N LEU A 75 -7.46 -8.74 14.59
CA LEU A 75 -6.78 -7.58 13.98
C LEU A 75 -7.75 -6.57 13.39
N LEU A 76 -8.99 -6.97 13.12
CA LEU A 76 -9.98 -6.12 12.47
C LEU A 76 -11.38 -6.40 13.01
N VAL A 77 -12.21 -5.37 13.08
CA VAL A 77 -13.63 -5.48 13.41
C VAL A 77 -14.50 -4.93 12.30
N ARG A 78 -15.68 -5.54 12.15
CA ARG A 78 -16.75 -5.03 11.28
C ARG A 78 -17.67 -4.17 12.13
N GLY A 79 -17.83 -2.90 11.75
CA GLY A 79 -18.69 -1.95 12.46
C GLY A 79 -19.57 -1.16 11.50
N PRO A 80 -20.42 -0.24 12.01
CA PRO A 80 -21.09 0.72 11.15
C PRO A 80 -20.03 1.57 10.40
N GLY A 81 -20.25 1.74 9.11
CA GLY A 81 -19.48 2.62 8.24
C GLY A 81 -19.84 4.09 8.48
N PRO A 82 -19.19 5.02 7.77
CA PRO A 82 -19.34 6.47 8.00
C PRO A 82 -20.78 7.00 7.89
N ASP A 83 -21.62 6.34 7.10
CA ASP A 83 -23.03 6.68 6.87
C ASP A 83 -24.02 5.93 7.79
N GLY A 84 -23.52 5.08 8.69
CA GLY A 84 -24.33 4.23 9.58
C GLY A 84 -25.12 3.12 8.87
N ARG A 85 -25.11 3.07 7.54
CA ARG A 85 -25.85 2.11 6.70
C ARG A 85 -24.93 1.05 6.09
N THR A 86 -23.70 1.43 5.78
CA THR A 86 -22.66 0.50 5.33
C THR A 86 -22.03 -0.22 6.53
N ARG A 87 -21.51 -1.43 6.32
CA ARG A 87 -20.64 -2.10 7.30
C ARG A 87 -19.19 -1.81 6.94
N GLY A 88 -18.58 -0.89 7.68
CA GLY A 88 -17.18 -0.50 7.54
C GLY A 88 -16.21 -1.45 8.24
N LEU A 89 -14.96 -1.41 7.81
CA LEU A 89 -13.86 -2.15 8.40
C LEU A 89 -12.98 -1.21 9.22
N ARG A 90 -12.63 -1.60 10.45
CA ARG A 90 -11.69 -0.85 11.30
C ARG A 90 -10.71 -1.79 11.96
N LEU A 91 -9.45 -1.36 12.07
CA LEU A 91 -8.48 -2.10 12.87
C LEU A 91 -8.87 -2.06 14.35
N THR A 92 -8.54 -3.12 15.07
CA THR A 92 -8.44 -3.10 16.53
C THR A 92 -7.12 -2.46 16.94
N ASP A 93 -6.90 -2.23 18.23
CA ASP A 93 -5.61 -1.78 18.74
C ASP A 93 -4.46 -2.74 18.36
N ALA A 94 -4.73 -4.05 18.38
CA ALA A 94 -3.78 -5.06 17.94
C ALA A 94 -3.50 -4.99 16.43
N GLY A 95 -4.53 -4.75 15.63
CA GLY A 95 -4.39 -4.52 14.18
C GLY A 95 -3.58 -3.27 13.86
N ASP A 96 -3.83 -2.20 14.61
CA ASP A 96 -3.15 -0.91 14.43
C ASP A 96 -1.67 -0.99 14.82
N GLU A 97 -1.33 -1.73 15.89
CA GLU A 97 0.07 -2.01 16.22
C GLU A 97 0.75 -2.90 15.18
N ALA A 98 0.04 -3.90 14.64
CA ALA A 98 0.55 -4.71 13.54
C ALA A 98 0.83 -3.85 12.30
N ALA A 99 -0.08 -2.93 11.95
CA ALA A 99 0.08 -1.99 10.85
C ALA A 99 1.33 -1.11 11.04
N ARG A 100 1.49 -0.49 12.21
CA ARG A 100 2.68 0.32 12.52
C ARG A 100 3.98 -0.48 12.41
N ARG A 101 4.00 -1.73 12.87
CA ARG A 101 5.18 -2.59 12.78
C ARG A 101 5.54 -2.92 11.33
N MET A 102 4.54 -3.21 10.50
CA MET A 102 4.72 -3.44 9.06
C MET A 102 5.24 -2.19 8.34
N LEU A 103 4.69 -1.01 8.65
CA LEU A 103 5.16 0.26 8.09
C LEU A 103 6.61 0.56 8.50
N ARG A 104 6.98 0.30 9.76
CA ARG A 104 8.39 0.39 10.20
C ARG A 104 9.30 -0.56 9.42
N ALA A 105 8.92 -1.82 9.26
CA ALA A 105 9.72 -2.80 8.51
C ALA A 105 9.88 -2.40 7.03
N ARG A 106 8.79 -1.94 6.40
CA ARG A 106 8.82 -1.39 5.04
C ARG A 106 9.79 -0.20 4.95
N ARG A 107 9.71 0.75 5.88
CA ARG A 107 10.58 1.93 5.91
C ARG A 107 12.04 1.51 6.04
N THR A 108 12.38 0.61 6.96
CA THR A 108 13.76 0.11 7.12
C THR A 108 14.33 -0.48 5.83
N VAL A 109 13.55 -1.29 5.09
CA VAL A 109 14.02 -1.86 3.81
C VAL A 109 14.27 -0.77 2.77
N LEU A 110 13.35 0.20 2.63
CA LEU A 110 13.48 1.24 1.62
C LEU A 110 14.57 2.25 1.97
N ASP A 111 14.71 2.59 3.24
CA ASP A 111 15.76 3.49 3.75
C ASP A 111 17.15 2.87 3.57
N ASP A 112 17.31 1.54 3.71
CA ASP A 112 18.59 0.86 3.40
C ASP A 112 18.94 0.93 1.91
N ILE A 113 17.95 0.85 1.03
CA ILE A 113 18.18 0.94 -0.42
C ILE A 113 18.52 2.38 -0.81
N VAL A 114 17.71 3.34 -0.37
CA VAL A 114 17.88 4.77 -0.71
C VAL A 114 19.10 5.37 0.00
N GLY A 115 19.38 4.97 1.24
CA GLY A 115 20.51 5.46 2.04
C GLY A 115 21.88 5.04 1.52
N ARG A 116 21.95 4.15 0.51
CA ARG A 116 23.19 3.82 -0.22
C ARG A 116 23.49 4.81 -1.34
N LEU A 117 22.53 5.68 -1.69
CA LEU A 117 22.70 6.73 -2.68
C LEU A 117 23.29 7.98 -2.02
N SER A 118 24.07 8.74 -2.78
CA SER A 118 24.35 10.14 -2.43
C SER A 118 23.09 10.99 -2.50
N ASP A 119 23.10 12.16 -1.84
CA ASP A 119 21.98 13.10 -1.88
C ASP A 119 21.60 13.50 -3.33
N GLU A 120 22.58 13.64 -4.21
CA GLU A 120 22.39 13.97 -5.63
C GLU A 120 21.69 12.85 -6.40
N GLU A 121 22.09 11.59 -6.14
CA GLU A 121 21.47 10.40 -6.75
C GLU A 121 20.05 10.17 -6.22
N ALA A 122 19.81 10.38 -4.93
CA ALA A 122 18.49 10.30 -4.32
C ALA A 122 17.54 11.34 -4.93
N ALA A 123 17.99 12.61 -5.07
CA ALA A 123 17.22 13.66 -5.73
C ALA A 123 17.00 13.39 -7.24
N ALA A 124 17.94 12.72 -7.92
CA ALA A 124 17.74 12.27 -9.29
C ALA A 124 16.68 11.16 -9.37
N LEU A 125 16.72 10.19 -8.46
CA LEU A 125 15.73 9.13 -8.37
C LEU A 125 14.33 9.67 -8.08
N GLU A 126 14.20 10.61 -7.14
CA GLU A 126 12.94 11.27 -6.81
C GLU A 126 12.30 11.92 -8.05
N ARG A 127 13.07 12.71 -8.81
CA ARG A 127 12.61 13.32 -10.07
C ARG A 127 12.16 12.28 -11.11
N VAL A 128 12.85 11.14 -11.20
CA VAL A 128 12.44 10.05 -12.10
C VAL A 128 11.13 9.41 -11.62
N LEU A 129 10.97 9.19 -10.31
CA LEU A 129 9.73 8.64 -9.73
C LEU A 129 8.54 9.59 -9.95
N GLU A 130 8.72 10.89 -9.73
CA GLU A 130 7.71 11.92 -10.02
C GLU A 130 7.31 11.96 -11.49
N ALA A 131 8.25 11.68 -12.40
CA ALA A 131 7.94 11.59 -13.82
C ALA A 131 7.23 10.27 -14.17
N VAL A 132 7.63 9.13 -13.60
CA VAL A 132 7.14 7.82 -14.05
C VAL A 132 5.81 7.43 -13.38
N LEU A 133 5.64 7.68 -12.08
CA LEU A 133 4.45 7.25 -11.33
C LEU A 133 3.13 7.78 -11.93
N PRO A 134 3.00 9.06 -12.35
CA PRO A 134 1.77 9.56 -12.98
C PRO A 134 1.45 8.91 -14.33
N ARG A 135 2.42 8.26 -14.96
CA ARG A 135 2.28 7.62 -16.28
C ARG A 135 1.91 6.13 -16.18
N LEU A 136 1.89 5.56 -14.97
CA LEU A 136 1.40 4.20 -14.79
C LEU A 136 -0.11 4.16 -15.10
N PRO A 137 -0.60 3.18 -15.89
CA PRO A 137 -2.02 3.10 -16.22
C PRO A 137 -2.86 3.02 -14.96
N GLY A 138 -3.87 3.88 -14.83
CA GLY A 138 -4.75 3.78 -13.68
C GLY A 138 -5.92 4.74 -13.65
N ASP A 139 -7.06 4.21 -13.24
CA ASP A 139 -8.16 4.95 -12.61
C ASP A 139 -7.90 5.08 -11.09
N SER A 140 -8.79 5.75 -10.36
CA SER A 140 -8.70 5.88 -8.90
C SER A 140 -8.49 4.53 -8.16
N PRO A 141 -9.24 3.46 -8.50
CA PRO A 141 -8.96 2.11 -7.98
C PRO A 141 -7.54 1.58 -8.25
N ALA A 142 -6.98 1.83 -9.44
CA ALA A 142 -5.61 1.44 -9.77
C ALA A 142 -4.55 2.20 -8.96
N ALA A 143 -4.74 3.50 -8.75
CA ALA A 143 -3.86 4.28 -7.86
C ALA A 143 -3.86 3.70 -6.44
N ARG A 144 -5.03 3.32 -5.92
CA ARG A 144 -5.15 2.65 -4.61
C ARG A 144 -4.43 1.31 -4.57
N ARG A 145 -4.43 0.53 -5.66
CA ARG A 145 -3.64 -0.70 -5.77
C ARG A 145 -2.15 -0.39 -5.68
N ILE A 146 -1.66 0.65 -6.35
CA ILE A 146 -0.24 1.03 -6.36
C ILE A 146 0.21 1.44 -4.94
N CYS A 147 -0.57 2.27 -4.24
CA CYS A 147 -0.19 2.79 -2.92
C CYS A 147 -0.61 1.92 -1.73
N ARG A 148 -1.16 0.72 -1.93
CA ARG A 148 -1.76 -0.13 -0.87
C ARG A 148 -0.84 -0.52 0.29
N LEU A 149 0.48 -0.37 0.12
CA LEU A 149 1.50 -0.64 1.14
C LEU A 149 2.21 0.65 1.62
N CYS A 150 1.86 1.83 1.11
CA CYS A 150 2.53 3.07 1.45
C CYS A 150 2.26 3.52 2.89
N GLU A 151 3.26 4.18 3.48
CA GLU A 151 3.06 5.00 4.68
C GLU A 151 2.43 6.33 4.25
N HIS A 152 1.10 6.39 4.28
CA HIS A 152 0.35 7.49 3.66
C HIS A 152 0.63 8.84 4.30
N ASP A 153 1.05 8.88 5.57
CA ASP A 153 1.43 10.11 6.27
C ASP A 153 2.64 10.82 5.63
N VAL A 154 3.54 10.06 4.99
CA VAL A 154 4.68 10.63 4.25
C VAL A 154 4.21 11.31 2.95
N CYS A 155 3.18 10.77 2.30
CA CYS A 155 2.72 11.25 1.00
C CYS A 155 1.78 12.47 1.07
N ARG A 156 1.41 12.95 2.27
CA ARG A 156 0.49 14.10 2.44
C ARG A 156 1.12 15.45 2.09
N THR A 157 2.45 15.57 2.13
CA THR A 157 3.19 16.80 1.76
C THR A 157 4.59 16.37 1.31
N PRO A 158 5.02 16.61 0.05
CA PRO A 158 4.60 17.67 -0.88
C PRO A 158 3.44 17.31 -1.83
N GLY A 159 2.91 16.09 -1.74
CA GLY A 159 1.83 15.57 -2.60
C GLY A 159 2.19 14.20 -3.17
N CYS A 160 1.19 13.34 -3.38
CA CYS A 160 1.42 11.96 -3.80
C CYS A 160 1.55 11.85 -5.33
N ALA A 161 2.72 11.43 -5.83
CA ALA A 161 2.96 11.20 -7.25
C ALA A 161 2.03 10.11 -7.86
N VAL A 162 1.53 9.18 -7.03
CA VAL A 162 0.52 8.20 -7.46
C VAL A 162 -0.85 8.86 -7.63
N SER A 163 -1.25 9.74 -6.70
CA SER A 163 -2.53 10.45 -6.77
C SER A 163 -2.56 11.50 -7.90
N ALA A 164 -1.40 12.04 -8.28
CA ALA A 164 -1.28 12.92 -9.45
C ALA A 164 -1.75 12.24 -10.75
N ALA A 165 -1.71 10.90 -10.83
CA ALA A 165 -2.18 10.13 -11.99
C ALA A 165 -3.72 10.17 -12.19
N VAL A 166 -4.49 10.40 -11.12
CA VAL A 166 -5.95 10.17 -11.10
C VAL A 166 -6.80 11.43 -10.95
N GLY A 167 -6.17 12.62 -10.85
CA GLY A 167 -6.84 13.90 -10.67
C GLY A 167 -7.27 14.16 -9.21
N SER A 168 -7.29 15.42 -8.81
CA SER A 168 -7.41 15.92 -7.42
C SER A 168 -8.75 15.63 -6.69
N GLY A 169 -9.65 14.85 -7.27
CA GLY A 169 -10.97 14.54 -6.70
C GLY A 169 -11.01 13.33 -5.75
N ASP A 170 -9.93 12.55 -5.69
CA ASP A 170 -9.85 11.27 -5.01
C ASP A 170 -8.53 11.13 -4.21
N ALA A 171 -8.10 12.23 -3.58
CA ALA A 171 -6.96 12.19 -2.67
C ALA A 171 -7.20 11.12 -1.57
N PRO A 172 -6.19 10.28 -1.27
CA PRO A 172 -6.33 9.14 -0.36
C PRO A 172 -6.66 9.54 1.08
#